data_AF-A0A2E9XYD1-F1
#
_entry.id   AF-A0A2E9XYD1-F1
#
_cell.length_a   1.000
_cell.length_b   1.000
_cell.length_c   1.000
_cell.angle_alpha   90.00
_cell.angle_beta   90.00
_cell.angle_gamma   90.00
#
_symmetry.space_group_name_H-M   'P 1'
#
loop_
_entity.id
_entity.type
_entity.pdbx_description
1 polymer ?
#
loop_
_entity_poly.entity_id
_entity_poly.type
_entity_poly.pdbx_seq_one_letter_code
_entity_poly.pdbx_strand_id
1 'polypeptide(L)'
;MPTFPKAKYIFARKEYEFWERRHLDGTEGPVPNVYYDSVLPVMEAGQAGLVDMDHQIDDGMWFEPAPGHTAGNVVLNLQSQGHNAVMCGDVMHHPLQLLRPEWSSRACEDRAMSTAIRRAFIERHADTDTLIAPAHFASPTMGHIISRGDAFGYRHIDE
;
A
#
# COMPACT_ATOMS: atom_id res chain seq x y z
N MET A 1 15.25 -12.07 -14.74
CA MET A 1 14.33 -13.23 -14.60
C MET A 1 13.61 -13.10 -13.26
N PRO A 2 12.29 -13.33 -13.20
CA PRO A 2 11.52 -13.19 -11.96
C PRO A 2 11.95 -14.16 -10.86
N THR A 3 12.09 -13.66 -9.62
CA THR A 3 12.52 -14.46 -8.45
C THR A 3 11.54 -15.58 -8.11
N PHE A 4 10.23 -15.35 -8.31
CA PHE A 4 9.18 -16.37 -8.17
C PHE A 4 8.69 -16.82 -9.56
N PRO A 5 9.31 -17.85 -10.17
CA PRO A 5 9.08 -18.21 -11.57
C PRO A 5 7.72 -18.89 -11.82
N LYS A 6 7.01 -19.29 -10.76
CA LYS A 6 5.67 -19.92 -10.86
C LYS A 6 4.54 -18.98 -10.44
N ALA A 7 4.85 -17.76 -10.00
CA ALA A 7 3.86 -16.80 -9.53
C ALA A 7 3.26 -16.00 -10.70
N LYS A 8 2.02 -15.56 -10.53
CA LYS A 8 1.50 -14.40 -11.27
C LYS A 8 1.72 -13.16 -10.41
N TYR A 9 2.11 -12.07 -11.06
CA TYR A 9 2.32 -10.78 -10.41
C TYR A 9 1.17 -9.87 -10.81
N ILE A 10 0.37 -9.44 -9.85
CA ILE A 10 -0.79 -8.59 -10.11
C ILE A 10 -0.38 -7.15 -9.81
N PHE A 11 -0.49 -6.28 -10.80
CA PHE A 11 -0.20 -4.86 -10.64
C PHE A 11 -1.45 -4.04 -10.97
N ALA A 12 -1.71 -3.01 -10.17
CA ALA A 12 -2.63 -1.96 -10.60
C ALA A 12 -2.07 -1.33 -11.89
N ARG A 13 -2.86 -1.32 -12.96
CA ARG A 13 -2.47 -0.81 -14.28
C ARG A 13 -1.93 0.62 -14.19
N LYS A 14 -2.62 1.47 -13.41
CA LYS A 14 -2.21 2.86 -13.19
C LYS A 14 -0.84 2.99 -12.54
N GLU A 15 -0.48 2.06 -11.65
CA GLU A 15 0.84 2.04 -11.01
C GLU A 15 1.93 1.64 -12.00
N TYR A 16 1.67 0.60 -12.78
CA TYR A 16 2.58 0.14 -13.82
C TYR A 16 2.86 1.26 -14.85
N GLU A 17 1.79 1.84 -15.41
CA GLU A 17 1.90 2.91 -16.44
C GLU A 17 2.56 4.18 -15.90
N PHE A 18 2.42 4.46 -14.61
CA PHE A 18 3.10 5.59 -13.96
C PHE A 18 4.61 5.36 -13.94
N TRP A 19 5.06 4.18 -13.47
CA TRP A 19 6.49 3.88 -13.36
C TRP A 19 7.16 3.62 -14.71
N GLU A 20 6.47 2.98 -15.65
CA GLU A 20 6.95 2.80 -17.03
C GLU A 20 7.24 4.15 -17.68
N ARG A 21 6.31 5.11 -17.56
CA ARG A 21 6.49 6.46 -18.09
C ARG A 21 7.67 7.18 -17.46
N ARG A 22 7.81 7.14 -16.14
CA ARG A 22 8.94 7.78 -15.45
C ARG A 22 10.28 7.18 -15.84
N HIS A 23 10.32 5.88 -16.08
CA HIS A 23 11.50 5.19 -16.59
C HIS A 23 11.85 5.70 -18.00
N LEU A 24 10.88 5.76 -18.91
CA LEU A 24 11.06 6.26 -20.27
C LEU A 24 11.49 7.74 -20.33
N ASP A 25 10.92 8.56 -19.45
CA ASP A 25 11.22 10.00 -19.37
C ASP A 25 12.55 10.29 -18.64
N GLY A 26 13.19 9.27 -18.05
CA GLY A 26 14.41 9.44 -17.25
C GLY A 26 14.20 10.21 -15.94
N THR A 27 12.95 10.30 -15.47
CA THR A 27 12.55 11.00 -14.25
C THR A 27 12.27 10.02 -13.12
N GLU A 28 13.05 8.95 -13.01
CA GLU A 28 12.88 7.95 -11.96
C GLU A 28 13.03 8.56 -10.56
N GLY A 29 12.56 7.82 -9.55
CA GLY A 29 12.66 8.22 -8.16
C GLY A 29 14.12 8.26 -7.64
N PRO A 30 14.31 8.51 -6.34
CA PRO A 30 15.64 8.58 -5.73
C PRO A 30 16.42 7.25 -5.80
N VAL A 31 15.73 6.15 -6.07
CA VAL A 31 16.32 4.84 -6.35
C VAL A 31 16.22 4.62 -7.86
N PRO A 32 17.31 4.74 -8.62
CA PRO A 32 17.28 4.54 -10.07
C PRO A 32 17.13 3.04 -10.41
N ASN A 33 16.69 2.76 -11.64
CA ASN A 33 16.61 1.44 -12.25
C ASN A 33 15.65 0.44 -11.59
N VAL A 34 14.80 0.85 -10.63
CA VAL A 34 13.86 -0.08 -9.96
C VAL A 34 12.90 -0.71 -10.96
N TYR A 35 12.37 0.08 -11.90
CA TYR A 35 11.48 -0.42 -12.93
C TYR A 35 12.17 -1.47 -13.82
N TYR A 36 13.33 -1.10 -14.37
CA TYR A 36 14.10 -1.96 -15.27
C TYR A 36 14.57 -3.26 -14.59
N ASP A 37 15.01 -3.19 -13.34
CA ASP A 37 15.56 -4.35 -12.62
C ASP A 37 14.47 -5.26 -12.06
N SER A 38 13.39 -4.69 -11.50
CA SER A 38 12.41 -5.44 -10.71
C SER A 38 11.05 -5.64 -11.38
N VAL A 39 10.64 -4.76 -12.30
CA VAL A 39 9.29 -4.80 -12.92
C VAL A 39 9.34 -5.33 -14.35
N LEU A 40 10.21 -4.77 -15.19
CA LEU A 40 10.33 -5.14 -16.60
C LEU A 40 10.56 -6.66 -16.82
N PRO A 41 11.41 -7.37 -16.03
CA PRO A 41 11.62 -8.80 -16.25
C PRO A 41 10.37 -9.66 -15.98
N VAL A 42 9.44 -9.17 -15.15
CA VAL A 42 8.16 -9.83 -14.88
C VAL A 42 7.19 -9.65 -16.05
N MET A 43 7.19 -8.46 -16.66
CA MET A 43 6.41 -8.16 -17.86
C MET A 43 6.90 -9.00 -19.05
N GLU A 44 8.20 -9.00 -19.32
CA GLU A 44 8.81 -9.73 -20.44
C GLU A 44 8.63 -11.25 -20.31
N ALA A 45 8.60 -11.77 -19.08
CA ALA A 45 8.31 -13.17 -18.81
C ALA A 45 6.83 -13.54 -18.99
N GLY A 46 5.95 -12.57 -19.26
CA GLY A 46 4.51 -12.79 -19.38
C GLY A 46 3.83 -13.21 -18.07
N GLN A 47 4.46 -12.95 -16.92
CA GLN A 47 3.95 -13.33 -15.60
C GLN A 47 3.08 -12.23 -14.95
N ALA A 48 3.00 -11.04 -15.56
CA ALA A 48 2.23 -9.92 -15.05
C ALA A 48 0.76 -9.96 -15.46
N GLY A 49 -0.13 -9.60 -14.53
CA GLY A 49 -1.54 -9.27 -14.77
C GLY A 49 -1.80 -7.82 -14.38
N LEU A 50 -2.16 -6.99 -15.36
CA LEU A 50 -2.53 -5.60 -15.13
C LEU A 50 -4.03 -5.49 -14.89
N VAL A 51 -4.41 -4.99 -13.72
CA VAL A 51 -5.80 -4.92 -13.26
C VAL A 51 -6.17 -3.50 -12.85
N ASP A 52 -7.46 -3.23 -12.67
CA ASP A 52 -7.92 -1.96 -12.15
C ASP A 52 -7.61 -1.83 -10.64
N MET A 53 -7.65 -0.60 -10.11
CA MET A 53 -7.24 -0.30 -8.73
C MET A 53 -8.23 -0.83 -7.67
N ASP A 54 -9.40 -1.30 -8.09
CA ASP A 54 -10.47 -1.89 -7.28
C ASP A 54 -10.70 -3.38 -7.62
N HIS A 55 -9.70 -4.02 -8.21
CA HIS A 55 -9.80 -5.42 -8.66
C HIS A 55 -10.08 -6.40 -7.51
N GLN A 56 -11.11 -7.24 -7.71
CA GLN A 56 -11.39 -8.40 -6.88
C GLN A 56 -10.50 -9.58 -7.29
N ILE A 57 -9.64 -10.06 -6.39
CA ILE A 57 -8.74 -11.20 -6.66
C ILE A 57 -9.46 -12.52 -6.42
N ASP A 58 -10.21 -12.61 -5.32
CA ASP A 58 -11.11 -13.71 -4.97
C ASP A 58 -12.23 -13.19 -4.04
N ASP A 59 -13.15 -14.03 -3.58
CA ASP A 59 -14.28 -13.61 -2.72
C ASP A 59 -13.86 -12.93 -1.40
N GLY A 60 -12.66 -13.21 -0.91
CA GLY A 60 -12.15 -12.68 0.35
C GLY A 60 -11.07 -11.61 0.19
N MET A 61 -10.60 -11.32 -1.03
CA MET A 61 -9.42 -10.49 -1.25
C MET A 61 -9.58 -9.53 -2.43
N TRP A 62 -9.38 -8.24 -2.19
CA TRP A 62 -9.55 -7.20 -3.20
C TRP A 62 -8.62 -6.00 -2.98
N PHE A 63 -8.33 -5.30 -4.07
CA PHE A 63 -7.68 -4.00 -4.00
C PHE A 63 -8.67 -2.90 -3.66
N GLU A 64 -8.22 -1.93 -2.88
CA GLU A 64 -8.89 -0.64 -2.75
C GLU A 64 -7.93 0.49 -3.15
N PRO A 65 -8.38 1.44 -3.99
CA PRO A 65 -7.57 2.61 -4.35
C PRO A 65 -7.13 3.42 -3.13
N ALA A 66 -5.82 3.64 -3.00
CA ALA A 66 -5.23 4.46 -1.95
C ALA A 66 -4.14 5.41 -2.52
N PRO A 67 -4.47 6.23 -3.53
CA PRO A 67 -3.47 7.03 -4.25
C PRO A 67 -2.80 8.09 -3.36
N GLY A 68 -1.66 8.59 -3.82
CA GLY A 68 -0.98 9.74 -3.21
C GLY A 68 0.43 9.43 -2.75
N HIS A 69 0.67 8.25 -2.17
CA HIS A 69 2.06 7.78 -2.05
C HIS A 69 2.67 7.60 -3.45
N THR A 70 1.97 6.85 -4.30
CA THR A 70 2.16 6.81 -5.75
C THR A 70 0.80 6.98 -6.45
N ALA A 71 0.81 7.16 -7.77
CA ALA A 71 -0.40 7.44 -8.53
C ALA A 71 -1.40 6.27 -8.57
N GLY A 72 -0.90 5.04 -8.50
CA GLY A 72 -1.65 3.79 -8.53
C GLY A 72 -1.54 2.97 -7.24
N ASN A 73 -1.11 3.56 -6.12
CA ASN A 73 -1.06 2.88 -4.83
C ASN A 73 -2.44 2.30 -4.45
N VAL A 74 -2.45 1.06 -3.97
CA VAL A 74 -3.63 0.34 -3.50
C VAL A 74 -3.33 -0.26 -2.12
N VAL A 75 -4.38 -0.49 -1.34
CA VAL A 75 -4.32 -1.41 -0.18
C VAL A 75 -4.94 -2.74 -0.56
N LEU A 76 -4.48 -3.82 0.07
CA LEU A 76 -5.07 -5.15 -0.10
C LEU A 76 -5.96 -5.44 1.11
N ASN A 77 -7.26 -5.51 0.86
CA ASN A 77 -8.24 -5.92 1.85
C ASN A 77 -8.37 -7.45 1.86
N LEU A 78 -8.57 -8.00 3.05
CA LEU A 78 -8.81 -9.43 3.28
C LEU A 78 -10.02 -9.59 4.20
N GLN A 79 -10.88 -10.55 3.88
CA GLN A 79 -12.00 -10.98 4.69
C GLN A 79 -12.06 -12.51 4.76
N SER A 80 -12.17 -13.06 5.96
CA SER A 80 -12.33 -14.50 6.17
C SER A 80 -13.06 -14.77 7.46
N GLN A 81 -14.11 -15.60 7.41
CA GLN A 81 -14.88 -16.04 8.59
C GLN A 81 -15.31 -14.89 9.51
N GLY A 82 -15.76 -13.77 8.94
CA GLY A 82 -16.19 -12.57 9.69
C GLY A 82 -15.07 -11.67 10.22
N HIS A 83 -13.80 -12.03 10.00
CA HIS A 83 -12.64 -11.21 10.36
C HIS A 83 -12.17 -10.41 9.14
N ASN A 84 -11.66 -9.20 9.38
CA ASN A 84 -11.13 -8.33 8.34
C ASN A 84 -9.66 -8.00 8.63
N ALA A 85 -8.86 -7.91 7.58
CA ALA A 85 -7.49 -7.42 7.65
C ALA A 85 -7.17 -6.54 6.44
N VAL A 86 -6.24 -5.60 6.61
CA VAL A 86 -5.76 -4.74 5.51
C VAL A 86 -4.25 -4.67 5.50
N MET A 87 -3.63 -5.07 4.40
CA MET A 87 -2.23 -4.75 4.12
C MET A 87 -2.20 -3.36 3.49
N CYS A 88 -1.84 -2.36 4.29
CA CYS A 88 -2.03 -0.96 3.91
C CYS A 88 -0.91 -0.38 3.03
N GLY A 89 0.09 -1.19 2.67
CA GLY A 89 1.27 -0.75 1.92
C GLY A 89 1.88 0.51 2.54
N ASP A 90 2.10 1.53 1.70
CA ASP A 90 2.78 2.77 2.06
C ASP A 90 1.81 3.92 2.36
N VAL A 91 0.54 3.61 2.68
CA VAL A 91 -0.38 4.59 3.27
C VAL A 91 0.23 5.17 4.55
N MET A 92 0.91 4.32 5.34
CA MET A 92 1.64 4.69 6.55
C MET A 92 3.04 4.07 6.55
N HIS A 93 4.03 4.88 6.95
CA HIS A 93 5.43 4.52 7.05
C HIS A 93 5.90 4.43 8.52
N HIS A 94 5.28 5.19 9.42
CA HIS A 94 5.66 5.23 10.84
C HIS A 94 4.44 5.47 11.75
N PRO A 95 4.38 4.89 12.96
CA PRO A 95 3.32 5.16 13.95
C PRO A 95 3.09 6.65 14.28
N LEU A 96 4.06 7.53 14.02
CA LEU A 96 3.89 8.97 14.24
C LEU A 96 2.81 9.55 13.32
N GLN A 97 2.53 8.90 12.19
CA GLN A 97 1.47 9.32 11.28
C GLN A 97 0.07 8.96 11.79
N LEU A 98 -0.06 8.16 12.86
CA LEU A 98 -1.32 8.00 13.59
C LEU A 98 -1.57 9.20 14.53
N LEU A 99 -0.50 9.74 15.10
CA LEU A 99 -0.55 10.97 15.89
C LEU A 99 -0.68 12.21 15.01
N ARG A 100 -0.05 12.20 13.83
CA ARG A 100 0.06 13.32 12.88
C ARG A 100 -0.23 12.86 11.44
N PRO A 101 -1.50 12.54 11.10
CA PRO A 101 -1.86 12.04 9.77
C PRO A 101 -1.46 12.95 8.61
N GLU A 102 -1.29 14.25 8.86
CA GLU A 102 -0.87 15.25 7.88
C GLU A 102 0.62 15.19 7.51
N TRP A 103 1.44 14.43 8.24
CA TRP A 103 2.85 14.26 7.92
C TRP A 103 3.03 13.24 6.79
N SER A 104 3.39 13.72 5.61
CA SER A 104 3.70 12.88 4.45
C SER A 104 5.21 12.63 4.32
N SER A 105 5.57 11.45 3.80
CA SER A 105 6.96 11.12 3.48
C SER A 105 7.46 11.97 2.32
N ARG A 106 8.78 12.20 2.23
CA ARG A 106 9.40 12.79 1.04
C ARG A 106 9.17 11.95 -0.22
N ALA A 107 8.88 10.66 -0.05
CA ALA A 107 8.62 9.71 -1.12
C ALA A 107 7.18 9.74 -1.65
N CYS A 108 6.25 10.48 -1.00
CA CYS A 108 4.90 10.63 -1.52
C CYS A 108 4.90 11.54 -2.76
N GLU A 109 4.42 11.01 -3.89
CA GLU A 109 4.28 11.73 -5.17
C GLU A 109 3.27 12.88 -5.07
N ASP A 110 2.14 12.66 -4.38
CA ASP A 110 1.17 13.70 -4.04
C ASP A 110 0.94 13.71 -2.52
N ARG A 111 1.58 14.66 -1.85
CA ARG A 111 1.52 14.79 -0.39
C ARG A 111 0.12 15.13 0.12
N ALA A 112 -0.65 15.91 -0.64
CA ALA A 112 -1.99 16.32 -0.22
C ALA A 112 -2.96 15.15 -0.33
N MET A 113 -2.93 14.42 -1.45
CA MET A 113 -3.71 13.20 -1.63
C MET A 113 -3.29 12.12 -0.62
N SER A 114 -1.98 11.93 -0.39
CA SER A 114 -1.47 10.96 0.60
C SER A 114 -1.97 11.27 2.01
N THR A 115 -2.00 12.55 2.40
CA THR A 115 -2.57 12.98 3.68
C THR A 115 -4.07 12.68 3.77
N ALA A 116 -4.84 13.00 2.72
CA ALA A 116 -6.28 12.78 2.70
C ALA A 116 -6.63 11.29 2.80
N ILE A 117 -5.98 10.46 1.98
CA ILE A 117 -6.16 9.00 2.00
C ILE A 117 -5.75 8.41 3.34
N ARG A 118 -4.59 8.80 3.88
CA ARG A 118 -4.13 8.32 5.18
C ARG A 118 -5.12 8.65 6.29
N ARG A 119 -5.61 9.89 6.34
CA ARG A 119 -6.58 10.30 7.35
C ARG A 119 -7.87 9.48 7.25
N ALA A 120 -8.42 9.36 6.05
CA ALA A 120 -9.63 8.56 5.82
C ALA A 120 -9.43 7.07 6.17
N PHE A 121 -8.25 6.51 5.86
CA PHE A 121 -7.89 5.16 6.24
C PHE A 121 -7.85 4.97 7.76
N ILE A 122 -7.15 5.87 8.46
CA ILE A 122 -7.03 5.83 9.93
C ILE A 122 -8.42 5.94 10.59
N GLU A 123 -9.21 6.94 10.19
CA GLU A 123 -10.55 7.18 10.74
C GLU A 123 -11.50 5.99 10.51
N ARG A 124 -11.40 5.31 9.36
CA ARG A 124 -12.25 4.18 9.03
C ARG A 124 -11.94 2.93 9.86
N HIS A 125 -10.67 2.71 10.19
CA HIS A 125 -10.22 1.49 10.86
C HIS A 125 -10.01 1.66 12.36
N ALA A 126 -10.00 2.89 12.87
CA ALA A 126 -9.87 3.17 14.29
C ALA A 126 -10.98 2.50 15.11
N ASP A 127 -10.57 1.84 16.20
CA ASP A 127 -11.44 1.14 17.14
C ASP A 127 -12.32 0.04 16.52
N THR A 128 -11.95 -0.45 15.33
CA THR A 128 -12.54 -1.64 14.71
C THR A 128 -11.69 -2.88 15.02
N ASP A 129 -12.28 -4.06 14.85
CA ASP A 129 -11.55 -5.34 14.90
C ASP A 129 -10.78 -5.63 13.59
N THR A 130 -10.56 -4.62 12.73
CA THR A 130 -9.80 -4.78 11.49
C THR A 130 -8.31 -4.85 11.81
N LEU A 131 -7.67 -5.97 11.46
CA LEU A 131 -6.23 -6.13 11.61
C LEU A 131 -5.48 -5.33 10.55
N ILE A 132 -4.59 -4.44 10.95
CA ILE A 132 -3.77 -3.64 10.03
C ILE A 132 -2.37 -4.26 9.93
N ALA A 133 -1.87 -4.39 8.71
CA ALA A 133 -0.52 -4.86 8.40
C ALA A 133 0.24 -3.81 7.56
N PRO A 134 0.91 -2.85 8.22
CA PRO A 134 1.72 -1.84 7.53
C PRO A 134 3.02 -2.41 6.97
N ALA A 135 3.51 -1.86 5.85
CA ALA A 135 4.76 -2.35 5.24
C ALA A 135 6.02 -1.98 6.05
N HIS A 136 6.00 -0.86 6.78
CA HIS A 136 7.21 -0.25 7.37
C HIS A 136 7.22 -0.17 8.89
N PHE A 137 6.17 -0.63 9.58
CA PHE A 137 6.17 -0.61 11.04
C PHE A 137 7.14 -1.67 11.57
N ALA A 138 7.89 -1.33 12.62
CA ALA A 138 8.84 -2.24 13.25
C ALA A 138 8.14 -3.50 13.77
N SER A 139 8.85 -4.63 13.76
CA SER A 139 8.33 -5.89 14.29
C SER A 139 8.12 -5.82 15.82
N PRO A 140 7.01 -6.36 16.37
CA PRO A 140 5.88 -6.99 15.67
C PRO A 140 5.06 -5.97 14.86
N THR A 141 4.76 -6.26 13.59
CA THR A 141 4.24 -5.24 12.66
C THR A 141 2.72 -5.10 12.69
N MET A 142 1.97 -6.17 12.95
CA MET A 142 0.51 -6.19 12.85
C MET A 142 -0.17 -5.71 14.14
N GLY A 143 -1.35 -5.10 14.00
CA GLY A 143 -2.06 -4.51 15.13
C GLY A 143 -3.35 -3.81 14.73
N HIS A 144 -3.91 -3.06 15.67
CA HIS A 144 -5.15 -2.30 15.50
C HIS A 144 -4.86 -0.81 15.64
N ILE A 145 -5.59 0.01 14.88
CA ILE A 145 -5.62 1.45 15.11
C ILE A 145 -6.61 1.71 16.24
N ILE A 146 -6.18 2.47 17.24
CA ILE A 146 -7.00 2.82 18.41
C ILE A 146 -7.11 4.33 18.56
N SER A 147 -8.24 4.82 19.08
CA SER A 147 -8.34 6.21 19.52
C SER A 147 -7.42 6.48 20.70
N ARG A 148 -6.73 7.63 20.69
CA ARG A 148 -5.82 8.07 21.76
C ARG A 148 -5.95 9.57 21.97
N GLY A 149 -6.89 9.97 22.83
CA GLY A 149 -7.16 11.38 23.10
C GLY A 149 -7.77 12.07 21.88
N ASP A 150 -7.11 13.11 21.39
CA ASP A 150 -7.46 13.85 20.17
C ASP A 150 -6.75 13.31 18.90
N ALA A 151 -6.08 12.16 19.01
CA ALA A 151 -5.32 11.53 17.94
C ALA A 151 -5.55 10.01 17.91
N PHE A 152 -4.72 9.29 17.13
CA PHE A 152 -4.76 7.83 17.03
C PHE A 152 -3.46 7.19 17.52
N GLY A 153 -3.56 5.94 17.94
CA GLY A 153 -2.45 5.08 18.33
C GLY A 153 -2.49 3.74 17.61
N TYR A 154 -1.47 2.93 17.87
CA TYR A 154 -1.37 1.56 17.38
C TYR A 154 -1.27 0.63 18.58
N ARG A 155 -2.06 -0.43 18.59
CA ARG A 155 -1.96 -1.54 19.56
C ARG A 155 -1.52 -2.79 18.82
N HIS A 156 -0.40 -3.36 19.21
CA HIS A 156 0.09 -4.58 18.57
C HIS A 156 -0.81 -5.78 18.90
N ILE A 157 -0.80 -6.82 18.06
CA ILE A 157 -1.62 -8.02 18.31
C ILE A 157 -1.28 -8.79 19.59
N ASP A 158 -0.07 -8.60 20.12
CA ASP A 158 0.46 -9.32 21.29
C ASP A 158 0.34 -8.51 22.61
N GLU A 159 -0.34 -7.36 22.58
CA GLU A 159 -0.58 -6.46 23.73
C GLU A 159 -2.02 -6.52 24.25
#